data_AF-A0A3Q3GFN3-F1
#
_entry.id   AF-A0A3Q3GFN3-F1
#
_cell.length_a   1.000
_cell.length_b   1.000
_cell.length_c   1.000
_cell.angle_alpha   90.00
_cell.angle_beta   90.00
_cell.angle_gamma   90.00
#
_symmetry.space_group_name_H-M   'P 1'
#
loop_
_entity.id
_entity.type
_entity.pdbx_description
1 polymer ?
#
loop_
_entity_poly.entity_id
_entity_poly.type
_entity_poly.pdbx_seq_one_letter_code
_entity_poly.pdbx_strand_id
1 'polypeptide(L)'
;FQRCITFTTLLQFLLVLFHDVEALTQKLFPIVEAMQKHFSSGSGAYYSDAIFFLSVAMHHIMPESLTRILQLDLDLKYRTNIRDLFQEFDLFPPGAVIGITREMQPVYRHTFWQYRKENPESKVGEPPPDGLPGFNSGVMLLDLGAMRASALYNQLLEPSNVAKLADQYRFRGHLGDQDFFTMIGMEHPELFYSLACGWNRQLCTWWRDHGYGEVFQLYYRCSGPVYIYHGNCNSPIPDD
;
A
#
# COMPACT_ATOMS: atom_id res chain seq x y z
N PHE A 1 1.75 12.88 12.34
CA PHE A 1 1.52 13.98 11.38
C PHE A 1 1.61 13.41 9.97
N GLN A 2 0.51 12.99 9.36
CA GLN A 2 0.49 12.62 7.94
C GLN A 2 -0.05 13.82 7.16
N ARG A 3 0.65 14.22 6.09
CA ARG A 3 0.30 15.38 5.28
C ARG A 3 -0.31 14.87 3.98
N CYS A 4 -1.54 15.25 3.68
CA CYS A 4 -2.15 14.97 2.39
C CYS A 4 -2.10 16.25 1.54
N ILE A 5 -1.49 16.19 0.36
CA ILE A 5 -1.34 17.32 -0.55
C ILE A 5 -2.34 17.17 -1.70
N THR A 6 -3.17 18.18 -1.92
CA THR A 6 -4.12 18.22 -3.05
C THR A 6 -3.70 19.32 -4.03
N PHE A 7 -3.66 19.01 -5.33
CA PHE A 7 -3.35 19.99 -6.39
C PHE A 7 -4.60 20.31 -7.22
N THR A 8 -4.99 21.58 -7.31
CA THR A 8 -5.98 22.08 -8.28
C THR A 8 -5.39 23.21 -9.12
N THR A 9 -5.48 23.09 -10.45
CA THR A 9 -4.91 24.05 -11.40
C THR A 9 -5.92 25.11 -11.82
N LEU A 10 -5.83 26.31 -11.22
CA LEU A 10 -6.08 27.63 -11.80
C LEU A 10 -5.92 28.66 -10.66
N LEU A 11 -4.86 29.49 -10.76
CA LEU A 11 -4.19 30.28 -9.69
C LEU A 11 -3.26 29.48 -8.76
N GLN A 12 -1.98 29.86 -8.74
CA GLN A 12 -0.93 29.30 -7.87
C GLN A 12 -1.18 29.67 -6.39
N PHE A 13 -2.10 28.98 -5.75
CA PHE A 13 -2.18 28.93 -4.29
C PHE A 13 -2.00 27.49 -3.86
N LEU A 14 -0.94 27.22 -3.10
CA LEU A 14 -0.80 25.97 -2.36
C LEU A 14 -1.79 26.03 -1.18
N LEU A 15 -2.88 25.29 -1.29
CA LEU A 15 -3.81 25.12 -0.18
C LEU A 15 -3.30 24.00 0.73
N VAL A 16 -3.11 24.32 2.00
CA VAL A 16 -2.78 23.32 3.02
C VAL A 16 -4.03 23.07 3.86
N LEU A 17 -4.48 21.81 3.88
CA LEU A 17 -5.59 21.35 4.70
C LEU A 17 -5.07 20.43 5.80
N PHE A 18 -5.62 20.57 6.99
CA PHE A 18 -5.33 19.69 8.12
C PHE A 18 -6.59 18.89 8.44
N HIS A 19 -6.41 17.58 8.62
CA HIS A 19 -7.46 16.68 9.07
C HIS A 19 -7.09 16.20 10.47
N ASP A 20 -8.07 16.27 11.38
CA ASP A 20 -7.91 15.80 12.75
C ASP A 20 -7.88 14.27 12.79
N VAL A 21 -6.84 13.70 13.41
CA VAL A 21 -6.62 12.25 13.43
C VAL A 21 -7.70 11.54 14.23
N GLU A 22 -8.14 12.10 15.36
CA GLU A 22 -9.18 11.48 16.20
C GLU A 22 -10.51 11.45 15.45
N ALA A 23 -10.85 12.54 14.77
CA ALA A 23 -12.06 12.61 13.95
C ALA A 23 -12.02 11.63 12.77
N LEU A 24 -10.85 11.43 12.14
CA LEU A 24 -10.68 10.43 11.09
C LEU A 24 -10.78 9.00 11.64
N THR A 25 -10.10 8.70 12.74
CA THR A 25 -10.14 7.40 13.41
C THR A 25 -11.57 7.01 13.78
N GLN A 26 -12.37 7.94 14.33
CA GLN A 26 -13.79 7.68 14.65
C GLN A 26 -14.63 7.31 13.43
N LYS A 27 -14.39 7.95 12.28
CA LYS A 27 -15.09 7.64 11.03
C LYS A 27 -14.64 6.33 10.40
N LEU A 28 -13.34 6.01 10.51
CA LEU A 28 -12.74 4.80 9.97
C LEU A 28 -13.13 3.55 10.76
N PHE A 29 -13.21 3.66 12.09
CA PHE A 29 -13.33 2.52 12.98
C PHE A 29 -14.45 1.52 12.58
N PRO A 30 -15.69 1.93 12.28
CA PRO A 30 -16.75 0.99 11.89
C PRO A 30 -16.47 0.22 10.59
N ILE A 31 -15.61 0.75 9.72
CA ILE A 31 -15.24 0.15 8.43
C ILE A 31 -14.08 -0.83 8.63
N VAL A 32 -13.14 -0.50 9.52
CA VAL A 32 -11.84 -1.20 9.61
C VAL A 32 -11.68 -2.06 10.86
N GLU A 33 -12.61 -2.03 11.81
CA GLU A 33 -12.56 -2.85 13.03
C GLU A 33 -12.35 -4.34 12.72
N ALA A 34 -13.08 -4.87 11.74
CA ALA A 34 -13.01 -6.28 11.38
C ALA A 34 -11.64 -6.69 10.79
N MET A 35 -10.91 -5.76 10.16
CA MET A 35 -9.62 -6.02 9.55
C MET A 35 -8.45 -5.83 10.53
N GLN A 36 -8.60 -4.98 11.54
CA GLN A 36 -7.57 -4.76 12.58
C GLN A 36 -7.12 -6.06 13.27
N LYS A 37 -8.05 -7.00 13.54
CA LYS A 37 -7.70 -8.30 14.16
C LYS A 37 -6.78 -9.19 13.31
N HIS A 38 -6.69 -8.92 12.01
CA HIS A 38 -5.85 -9.68 11.07
C HIS A 38 -4.53 -8.97 10.75
N PHE A 39 -4.54 -7.63 10.72
CA PHE A 39 -3.42 -6.82 10.22
C PHE A 39 -2.75 -5.95 11.30
N SER A 40 -3.12 -6.12 12.57
CA SER A 40 -2.50 -5.44 13.72
C SER A 40 -2.08 -6.43 14.82
N SER A 41 -1.58 -7.62 14.47
CA SER A 41 -1.24 -8.65 15.47
C SER A 41 -0.02 -8.25 16.33
N GLY A 42 -0.25 -8.06 17.63
CA GLY A 42 0.78 -7.79 18.66
C GLY A 42 0.26 -6.89 19.80
N SER A 43 0.53 -7.22 21.06
CA SER A 43 0.15 -6.36 22.20
C SER A 43 0.91 -5.03 22.15
N GLY A 44 0.19 -3.91 22.06
CA GLY A 44 0.80 -2.56 22.00
C GLY A 44 1.37 -2.18 20.63
N ALA A 45 0.92 -2.84 19.55
CA ALA A 45 1.37 -2.52 18.19
C ALA A 45 1.00 -1.06 17.82
N TYR A 46 2.00 -0.27 17.48
CA TYR A 46 1.86 1.10 16.96
C TYR A 46 0.79 1.20 15.85
N TYR A 47 0.62 0.15 15.05
CA TYR A 47 -0.33 0.01 13.93
C TYR A 47 -1.73 -0.53 14.31
N SER A 48 -2.09 -0.58 15.60
CA SER A 48 -3.43 -1.02 16.03
C SER A 48 -4.50 0.05 15.87
N ASP A 49 -4.12 1.29 15.58
CA ASP A 49 -5.04 2.40 15.40
C ASP A 49 -5.71 2.36 14.02
N ALA A 50 -6.98 2.75 13.94
CA ALA A 50 -7.77 2.72 12.71
C ALA A 50 -7.18 3.61 11.62
N ILE A 51 -6.40 4.63 12.01
CA ILE A 51 -5.75 5.56 11.07
C ILE A 51 -4.81 4.86 10.09
N PHE A 52 -4.19 3.74 10.45
CA PHE A 52 -3.31 2.97 9.56
C PHE A 52 -4.05 2.21 8.45
N PHE A 53 -5.39 2.30 8.44
CA PHE A 53 -6.27 1.79 7.39
C PHE A 53 -6.95 2.93 6.63
N LEU A 54 -6.51 4.18 6.79
CA LEU A 54 -7.14 5.34 6.14
C LEU A 54 -7.23 5.19 4.62
N SER A 55 -6.17 4.69 3.97
CA SER A 55 -6.13 4.48 2.51
C SER A 55 -7.18 3.47 2.03
N VAL A 56 -7.45 2.43 2.83
CA VAL A 56 -8.41 1.36 2.52
C VAL A 56 -9.84 1.91 2.37
N ALA A 57 -10.20 2.87 3.21
CA ALA A 57 -11.53 3.48 3.23
C ALA A 57 -11.54 4.96 2.84
N MET A 58 -10.47 5.47 2.21
CA MET A 58 -10.28 6.89 1.90
C MET A 58 -11.48 7.46 1.10
N HIS A 59 -12.07 6.63 0.25
CA HIS A 59 -13.20 6.98 -0.60
C HIS A 59 -14.52 7.19 0.16
N HIS A 60 -14.65 6.64 1.37
CA HIS A 60 -15.76 6.92 2.31
C HIS A 60 -15.50 8.15 3.19
N ILE A 61 -14.23 8.52 3.37
CA ILE A 61 -13.82 9.60 4.28
C ILE A 61 -13.77 10.95 3.58
N MET A 62 -13.21 10.99 2.38
CA MET A 62 -13.02 12.21 1.62
C MET A 62 -14.29 12.65 0.90
N PRO A 63 -14.50 13.96 0.69
CA PRO A 63 -15.68 14.48 -0.03
C PRO A 63 -15.86 13.84 -1.41
N GLU A 64 -17.11 13.70 -1.87
CA GLU A 64 -17.43 13.13 -3.19
C GLU A 64 -16.79 13.90 -4.35
N SER A 65 -16.60 15.21 -4.20
CA SER A 65 -15.94 16.05 -5.19
C SER A 65 -14.45 15.73 -5.38
N LEU A 66 -13.82 15.05 -4.42
CA LEU A 66 -12.45 14.55 -4.55
C LEU A 66 -12.49 13.13 -5.15
N THR A 67 -11.97 12.99 -6.36
CA THR A 67 -12.02 11.75 -7.13
C THR A 67 -10.70 11.00 -7.17
N ARG A 68 -9.57 11.68 -6.99
CA ARG A 68 -8.22 11.08 -7.01
C ARG A 68 -7.35 11.74 -5.97
N ILE A 69 -6.51 10.96 -5.29
CA ILE A 69 -5.61 11.47 -4.25
C ILE A 69 -4.31 10.65 -4.22
N LEU A 70 -3.20 11.33 -3.93
CA LEU A 70 -1.92 10.68 -3.62
C LEU A 70 -1.78 10.58 -2.10
N GLN A 71 -1.56 9.37 -1.60
CA GLN A 71 -1.10 9.17 -0.22
C GLN A 71 0.39 8.84 -0.26
N LEU A 72 1.18 9.62 0.47
CA LEU A 72 2.64 9.62 0.43
C LEU A 72 3.19 9.62 1.84
N ASP A 73 4.16 8.76 2.12
CA ASP A 73 4.91 8.80 3.37
C ASP A 73 5.79 10.07 3.45
N LEU A 74 6.28 10.37 4.66
CA LEU A 74 7.08 11.56 4.93
C LEU A 74 8.58 11.32 4.96
N ASP A 75 9.04 10.08 4.95
CA ASP A 75 10.43 9.65 4.81
C ASP A 75 10.79 9.41 3.32
N LEU A 76 10.25 10.25 2.45
CA LEU A 76 10.47 10.22 1.00
C LEU A 76 11.39 11.36 0.55
N LYS A 77 12.16 11.10 -0.52
CA LYS A 77 12.91 12.14 -1.26
C LYS A 77 12.54 12.10 -2.74
N TYR A 78 11.95 13.19 -3.21
CA TYR A 78 11.50 13.36 -4.59
C TYR A 78 12.66 13.79 -5.50
N ARG A 79 12.80 13.12 -6.64
CA ARG A 79 13.82 13.37 -7.69
C ARG A 79 13.20 13.85 -9.01
N THR A 80 11.87 13.91 -9.09
CA THR A 80 11.11 14.43 -10.24
C THR A 80 9.91 15.27 -9.76
N ASN A 81 9.20 15.90 -10.69
CA ASN A 81 7.99 16.64 -10.41
C ASN A 81 6.84 15.68 -10.02
N ILE A 82 6.20 15.93 -8.87
CA ILE A 82 5.09 15.10 -8.39
C ILE A 82 3.89 15.07 -9.35
N ARG A 83 3.77 16.06 -10.24
CA ARG A 83 2.74 16.08 -11.29
C ARG A 83 2.87 14.86 -12.21
N ASP A 84 4.08 14.39 -12.47
CA ASP A 84 4.34 13.25 -13.36
C ASP A 84 3.77 11.96 -12.75
N LEU A 85 3.84 11.80 -11.42
CA LEU A 85 3.19 10.69 -10.72
C LEU A 85 1.67 10.74 -10.88
N PHE A 86 1.07 11.93 -10.86
CA PHE A 86 -0.38 12.08 -11.01
C PHE A 86 -0.87 11.67 -12.41
N GLN A 87 0.00 11.68 -13.42
CA GLN A 87 -0.34 11.20 -14.77
C GLN A 87 -0.48 9.68 -14.84
N GLU A 88 0.07 8.93 -13.88
CA GLU A 88 -0.07 7.47 -13.84
C GLU A 88 -1.53 7.03 -13.61
N PHE A 89 -2.40 7.89 -13.07
CA PHE A 89 -3.85 7.62 -13.01
C PHE A 89 -4.46 7.37 -14.40
N ASP A 90 -3.96 8.05 -15.43
CA ASP A 90 -4.49 7.92 -16.79
C ASP A 90 -4.07 6.58 -17.45
N LEU A 91 -3.19 5.82 -16.80
CA LEU A 91 -2.71 4.50 -17.24
C LEU A 91 -3.42 3.33 -16.54
N PHE A 92 -4.37 3.61 -15.64
CA PHE A 92 -5.09 2.56 -14.93
C PHE A 92 -5.90 1.72 -15.92
N PRO A 93 -5.71 0.39 -15.95
CA PRO A 93 -6.56 -0.47 -16.76
C PRO A 93 -7.99 -0.51 -16.20
N PRO A 94 -9.00 -0.89 -17.01
CA PRO A 94 -10.36 -1.07 -16.52
C PRO A 94 -10.41 -2.00 -15.30
N GLY A 95 -11.05 -1.54 -14.23
CA GLY A 95 -11.19 -2.29 -12.97
C GLY A 95 -10.13 -1.95 -11.91
N ALA A 96 -8.98 -1.38 -12.28
CA ALA A 96 -8.00 -0.93 -11.31
C ALA A 96 -8.52 0.30 -10.55
N VAL A 97 -8.36 0.28 -9.23
CA VAL A 97 -8.82 1.34 -8.31
C VAL A 97 -7.66 1.99 -7.55
N ILE A 98 -6.52 1.29 -7.45
CA ILE A 98 -5.34 1.74 -6.72
C ILE A 98 -4.09 1.54 -7.58
N GLY A 99 -3.21 2.54 -7.62
CA GLY A 99 -1.87 2.44 -8.17
C GLY A 99 -0.87 2.33 -7.03
N ILE A 100 -0.05 1.29 -7.02
CA ILE A 100 0.86 0.99 -5.90
C ILE A 100 2.11 0.25 -6.40
N THR A 101 3.23 0.42 -5.70
CA THR A 101 4.48 -0.29 -6.01
C THR A 101 4.56 -1.63 -5.27
N ARG A 102 5.20 -2.60 -5.90
CA ARG A 102 5.57 -3.88 -5.28
C ARG A 102 6.51 -3.65 -4.09
N GLU A 103 6.37 -4.46 -3.05
CA GLU A 103 7.30 -4.53 -1.92
C GLU A 103 8.65 -5.11 -2.37
N MET A 104 9.73 -4.41 -2.01
CA MET A 104 11.11 -4.71 -2.42
C MET A 104 11.87 -5.59 -1.44
N GLN A 105 11.21 -6.05 -0.37
CA GLN A 105 11.75 -7.00 0.60
C GLN A 105 10.94 -8.30 0.63
N PRO A 106 11.53 -9.43 1.04
CA PRO A 106 10.83 -10.71 1.17
C PRO A 106 9.91 -10.79 2.40
N VAL A 107 9.38 -9.66 2.89
CA VAL A 107 8.48 -9.63 4.06
C VAL A 107 7.25 -10.51 3.82
N TYR A 108 6.63 -10.42 2.65
CA TYR A 108 5.46 -11.25 2.35
C TYR A 108 5.81 -12.70 2.00
N ARG A 109 7.03 -12.98 1.54
CA ARG A 109 7.53 -14.37 1.50
C ARG A 109 7.48 -15.02 2.89
N HIS A 110 7.87 -14.25 3.91
CA HIS A 110 7.79 -14.65 5.31
C HIS A 110 6.34 -14.72 5.82
N THR A 111 5.56 -13.67 5.60
CA THR A 111 4.19 -13.59 6.13
C THR A 111 3.30 -14.70 5.59
N PHE A 112 3.41 -15.03 4.30
CA PHE A 112 2.64 -16.11 3.67
C PHE A 112 3.32 -17.49 3.80
N TRP A 113 4.27 -17.71 4.72
CA TRP A 113 5.06 -18.95 4.76
C TRP A 113 4.19 -20.22 4.81
N GLN A 114 3.12 -20.21 5.60
CA GLN A 114 2.26 -21.39 5.78
C GLN A 114 1.48 -21.66 4.50
N TYR A 115 0.87 -20.63 3.90
CA TYR A 115 0.17 -20.76 2.62
C TYR A 115 1.10 -21.26 1.51
N ARG A 116 2.33 -20.73 1.43
CA ARG A 116 3.33 -21.16 0.44
C ARG A 116 3.76 -22.62 0.65
N LYS A 117 3.86 -23.07 1.90
CA LYS A 117 4.14 -24.48 2.22
C LYS A 117 3.00 -25.40 1.78
N GLU A 118 1.76 -24.96 1.95
CA GLU A 118 0.55 -25.69 1.54
C GLU A 118 0.33 -25.65 0.02
N ASN A 119 0.90 -24.65 -0.68
CA ASN A 119 0.70 -24.38 -2.11
C ASN A 119 2.03 -24.12 -2.84
N PRO A 120 2.87 -25.15 -3.08
CA PRO A 120 4.25 -24.99 -3.55
C PRO A 120 4.38 -24.39 -4.96
N GLU A 121 3.34 -24.46 -5.78
CA GLU A 121 3.31 -23.89 -7.14
C GLU A 121 2.79 -22.44 -7.17
N SER A 122 2.36 -21.91 -6.02
CA SER A 122 1.80 -20.57 -5.95
C SER A 122 2.86 -19.49 -6.17
N LYS A 123 2.43 -18.38 -6.77
CA LYS A 123 3.26 -17.17 -6.99
C LYS A 123 3.24 -16.22 -5.79
N VAL A 124 2.40 -16.48 -4.79
CA VAL A 124 2.24 -15.64 -3.60
C VAL A 124 3.55 -15.56 -2.81
N GLY A 125 4.03 -14.34 -2.56
CA GLY A 125 5.29 -14.07 -1.87
C GLY A 125 6.55 -14.34 -2.69
N GLU A 126 6.45 -14.80 -3.95
CA GLU A 126 7.59 -14.96 -4.84
C GLU A 126 8.09 -13.61 -5.38
N PRO A 127 9.40 -13.50 -5.72
CA PRO A 127 9.95 -12.25 -6.24
C PRO A 127 9.48 -11.97 -7.69
N PRO A 128 9.57 -10.71 -8.14
CA PRO A 128 9.37 -10.36 -9.55
C PRO A 128 10.40 -11.06 -10.48
N PRO A 129 10.13 -11.20 -11.80
CA PRO A 129 9.03 -10.57 -12.53
C PRO A 129 7.68 -11.28 -12.38
N ASP A 130 7.69 -12.60 -12.19
CA ASP A 130 6.49 -13.45 -12.29
C ASP A 130 5.78 -13.70 -10.95
N GLY A 131 6.45 -13.41 -9.83
CA GLY A 131 5.89 -13.56 -8.49
C GLY A 131 5.05 -12.36 -8.02
N LEU A 132 4.36 -12.58 -6.90
CA LEU A 132 3.55 -11.58 -6.22
C LEU A 132 4.20 -11.26 -4.86
N PRO A 133 5.17 -10.32 -4.81
CA PRO A 133 5.93 -10.04 -3.59
C PRO A 133 5.13 -9.23 -2.56
N GLY A 134 3.88 -8.87 -2.85
CA GLY A 134 3.08 -7.91 -2.10
C GLY A 134 3.40 -6.46 -2.48
N PHE A 135 2.86 -5.52 -1.72
CA PHE A 135 2.93 -4.09 -2.00
C PHE A 135 3.55 -3.30 -0.87
N ASN A 136 4.05 -2.11 -1.18
CA ASN A 136 4.51 -1.12 -0.19
C ASN A 136 3.60 0.12 -0.22
N SER A 137 3.13 0.57 0.95
CA SER A 137 2.14 1.65 1.06
C SER A 137 2.72 3.07 1.09
N GLY A 138 4.04 3.24 0.97
CA GLY A 138 4.66 4.57 1.05
C GLY A 138 4.32 5.51 -0.10
N VAL A 139 3.91 4.97 -1.26
CA VAL A 139 3.39 5.75 -2.40
C VAL A 139 2.16 5.05 -2.96
N MET A 140 1.00 5.68 -2.83
CA MET A 140 -0.28 5.16 -3.32
C MET A 140 -1.05 6.20 -4.12
N LEU A 141 -1.58 5.77 -5.25
CA LEU A 141 -2.52 6.48 -6.10
C LEU A 141 -3.90 5.91 -5.83
N LEU A 142 -4.76 6.66 -5.14
CA LEU A 142 -6.11 6.20 -4.80
C LEU A 142 -7.11 6.88 -5.73
N ASP A 143 -7.71 6.13 -6.67
CA ASP A 143 -8.81 6.63 -7.49
C ASP A 143 -10.11 6.44 -6.70
N LEU A 144 -10.44 7.43 -5.87
CA LEU A 144 -11.61 7.42 -5.00
C LEU A 144 -12.91 7.27 -5.79
N GLY A 145 -12.97 7.78 -7.02
CA GLY A 145 -14.10 7.59 -7.93
C GLY A 145 -14.28 6.11 -8.29
N ALA A 146 -13.19 5.47 -8.73
CA ALA A 146 -13.18 4.05 -9.07
C ALA A 146 -13.42 3.14 -7.85
N MET A 147 -12.83 3.46 -6.69
CA MET A 147 -13.06 2.76 -5.43
C MET A 147 -14.55 2.80 -5.02
N ARG A 148 -15.22 3.95 -5.11
CA ARG A 148 -16.67 4.07 -4.85
C ARG A 148 -17.50 3.25 -5.83
N ALA A 149 -17.13 3.25 -7.11
CA ALA A 149 -17.88 2.56 -8.16
C ALA A 149 -17.66 1.04 -8.21
N SER A 150 -16.55 0.55 -7.67
CA SER A 150 -16.16 -0.86 -7.75
C SER A 150 -16.93 -1.71 -6.75
N ALA A 151 -17.92 -2.47 -7.23
CA ALA A 151 -18.64 -3.43 -6.39
C ALA A 151 -17.69 -4.47 -5.77
N LEU A 152 -16.69 -4.92 -6.53
CA LEU A 152 -15.69 -5.88 -6.08
C LEU A 152 -14.87 -5.33 -4.91
N TYR A 153 -14.32 -4.12 -5.05
CA TYR A 153 -13.52 -3.51 -4.00
C TYR A 153 -14.31 -3.33 -2.70
N ASN A 154 -15.56 -2.85 -2.80
CA ASN A 154 -16.40 -2.63 -1.62
C ASN A 154 -16.83 -3.95 -0.95
N GLN A 155 -17.05 -5.04 -1.71
CA GLN A 155 -17.29 -6.37 -1.12
C GLN A 155 -16.08 -6.87 -0.32
N LEU A 156 -14.85 -6.58 -0.76
CA LEU A 156 -13.63 -6.98 -0.05
C LEU A 156 -13.43 -6.25 1.29
N LEU A 157 -14.14 -5.14 1.52
CA LEU A 157 -14.15 -4.44 2.80
C LEU A 157 -15.09 -5.10 3.83
N GLU A 158 -16.01 -5.97 3.38
CA GLU A 158 -16.97 -6.62 4.27
C GLU A 158 -16.25 -7.58 5.24
N PRO A 159 -16.60 -7.56 6.55
CA PRO A 159 -15.93 -8.37 7.58
C PRO A 159 -15.78 -9.85 7.26
N SER A 160 -16.81 -10.45 6.65
CA SER A 160 -16.83 -11.86 6.25
C SER A 160 -15.82 -12.18 5.14
N ASN A 161 -15.69 -11.30 4.15
CA ASN A 161 -14.77 -11.47 3.04
C ASN A 161 -13.32 -11.26 3.48
N VAL A 162 -13.07 -10.26 4.33
CA VAL A 162 -11.75 -10.06 4.97
C VAL A 162 -11.33 -11.31 5.73
N ALA A 163 -12.22 -11.83 6.59
CA ALA A 163 -11.92 -13.02 7.40
C ALA A 163 -11.67 -14.26 6.51
N LYS A 164 -12.49 -14.47 5.48
CA LYS A 164 -12.35 -15.57 4.53
C LYS A 164 -10.98 -15.53 3.84
N LEU A 165 -10.56 -14.38 3.34
CA LEU A 165 -9.26 -14.24 2.67
C LEU A 165 -8.10 -14.41 3.65
N ALA A 166 -8.18 -13.83 4.85
CA ALA A 166 -7.14 -13.99 5.85
C ALA A 166 -6.96 -15.47 6.26
N ASP A 167 -8.05 -16.22 6.38
CA ASP A 167 -8.03 -17.65 6.69
C ASP A 167 -7.49 -18.48 5.51
N GLN A 168 -7.92 -18.16 4.27
CA GLN A 168 -7.44 -18.80 3.03
C GLN A 168 -5.93 -18.67 2.89
N TYR A 169 -5.39 -17.47 3.14
CA TYR A 169 -3.98 -17.17 2.98
C TYR A 169 -3.12 -17.39 4.23
N ARG A 170 -3.71 -17.90 5.32
CA ARG A 170 -3.02 -18.09 6.62
C ARG A 170 -2.34 -16.79 7.09
N PHE A 171 -2.96 -15.64 6.82
CA PHE A 171 -2.31 -14.35 6.90
C PHE A 171 -2.50 -13.71 8.27
N ARG A 172 -1.39 -13.24 8.86
CA ARG A 172 -1.36 -12.36 10.04
C ARG A 172 -0.29 -11.30 9.83
N GLY A 173 -0.68 -10.04 9.96
CA GLY A 173 0.16 -8.90 9.66
C GLY A 173 0.17 -7.85 10.78
N HIS A 174 0.99 -6.83 10.59
CA HIS A 174 1.14 -5.70 11.53
C HIS A 174 1.43 -4.37 10.83
N LEU A 175 1.23 -4.29 9.51
CA LEU A 175 1.55 -3.12 8.66
C LEU A 175 0.28 -2.44 8.11
N GLY A 176 -0.88 -2.69 8.72
CA GLY A 176 -2.11 -1.94 8.44
C GLY A 176 -2.62 -2.10 7.01
N ASP A 177 -2.81 -0.97 6.33
CA ASP A 177 -3.26 -0.90 4.94
C ASP A 177 -2.40 -1.71 3.97
N GLN A 178 -1.08 -1.68 4.13
CA GLN A 178 -0.13 -2.41 3.29
C GLN A 178 -0.44 -3.91 3.27
N ASP A 179 -0.78 -4.47 4.43
CA ASP A 179 -1.11 -5.88 4.58
C ASP A 179 -2.46 -6.21 3.96
N PHE A 180 -3.46 -5.36 4.15
CA PHE A 180 -4.78 -5.52 3.53
C PHE A 180 -4.66 -5.53 2.00
N PHE A 181 -4.04 -4.50 1.41
CA PHE A 181 -3.87 -4.40 -0.04
C PHE A 181 -3.04 -5.55 -0.61
N THR A 182 -1.98 -5.94 0.10
CA THR A 182 -1.19 -7.10 -0.29
C THR A 182 -2.04 -8.36 -0.34
N MET A 183 -2.83 -8.63 0.70
CA MET A 183 -3.67 -9.83 0.77
C MET A 183 -4.73 -9.85 -0.34
N ILE A 184 -5.49 -8.76 -0.52
CA ILE A 184 -6.52 -8.71 -1.57
C ILE A 184 -5.90 -8.69 -2.97
N GLY A 185 -4.69 -8.18 -3.13
CA GLY A 185 -3.93 -8.21 -4.38
C GLY A 185 -3.43 -9.61 -4.79
N MET A 186 -3.36 -10.56 -3.84
CA MET A 186 -3.11 -11.97 -4.17
C MET A 186 -4.31 -12.63 -4.84
N GLU A 187 -5.52 -12.21 -4.48
CA GLU A 187 -6.79 -12.75 -4.99
C GLU A 187 -7.26 -11.99 -6.24
N HIS A 188 -7.17 -10.66 -6.20
CA HIS A 188 -7.70 -9.73 -7.20
C HIS A 188 -6.64 -8.74 -7.68
N PRO A 189 -5.59 -9.21 -8.39
CA PRO A 189 -4.54 -8.34 -8.92
C PRO A 189 -5.07 -7.25 -9.87
N GLU A 190 -6.23 -7.46 -10.51
CA GLU A 190 -6.89 -6.52 -11.41
C GLU A 190 -7.33 -5.20 -10.74
N LEU A 191 -7.46 -5.18 -9.41
CA LEU A 191 -7.76 -3.96 -8.66
C LEU A 191 -6.57 -3.00 -8.58
N PHE A 192 -5.37 -3.48 -8.94
CA PHE A 192 -4.12 -2.76 -8.73
C PHE A 192 -3.38 -2.48 -10.04
N TYR A 193 -3.05 -1.22 -10.26
CA TYR A 193 -2.06 -0.81 -11.24
C TYR A 193 -0.67 -0.84 -10.59
N SER A 194 0.21 -1.74 -11.08
CA SER A 194 1.56 -1.88 -10.53
C SER A 194 2.46 -0.76 -11.05
N LEU A 195 2.76 0.21 -10.18
CA LEU A 195 3.69 1.30 -10.48
C LEU A 195 5.11 0.75 -10.69
N ALA A 196 5.87 1.42 -11.56
CA ALA A 196 7.30 1.16 -11.70
C ALA A 196 8.02 1.33 -10.35
N CYS A 197 8.97 0.44 -10.06
CA CYS A 197 9.72 0.45 -8.79
C CYS A 197 10.39 1.80 -8.48
N GLY A 198 10.74 2.59 -9.50
CA GLY A 198 11.34 3.91 -9.35
C GLY A 198 10.42 4.96 -8.70
N TRP A 199 9.10 4.77 -8.75
CA TRP A 199 8.13 5.66 -8.09
C TRP A 199 8.07 5.48 -6.57
N ASN A 200 8.66 4.41 -6.05
CA ASN A 200 8.82 4.16 -4.62
C ASN A 200 10.06 3.29 -4.40
N ARG A 201 11.25 3.85 -4.62
CA ARG A 201 12.49 3.12 -4.45
C ARG A 201 12.78 2.94 -2.96
N GLN A 202 12.28 1.85 -2.40
CA GLN A 202 12.48 1.45 -1.01
C GLN A 202 13.95 1.14 -0.73
N LEU A 203 14.44 1.65 0.41
CA LEU A 203 15.84 1.54 0.83
C LEU A 203 16.07 0.57 1.98
N CYS A 204 15.00 0.11 2.65
CA CYS A 204 15.14 -0.82 3.75
C CYS A 204 15.79 -2.14 3.33
N THR A 205 16.77 -2.58 4.11
CA THR A 205 17.42 -3.89 3.94
C THR A 205 17.25 -4.82 5.13
N TRP A 206 16.40 -4.49 6.11
CA TRP A 206 16.22 -5.27 7.34
C TRP A 206 16.07 -6.78 7.10
N TRP A 207 15.18 -7.19 6.18
CA TRP A 207 14.93 -8.61 5.90
C TRP A 207 16.10 -9.39 5.30
N ARG A 208 17.07 -8.69 4.68
CA ARG A 208 18.31 -9.33 4.19
C ARG A 208 19.05 -10.03 5.34
N ASP A 209 19.13 -9.34 6.47
CA ASP A 209 19.94 -9.74 7.61
C ASP A 209 19.13 -10.58 8.63
N HIS A 210 17.87 -10.91 8.30
CA HIS A 210 16.93 -11.70 9.13
C HIS A 210 16.44 -12.97 8.42
N GLY A 211 17.37 -13.68 7.76
CA GLY A 211 17.12 -15.02 7.23
C GLY A 211 16.81 -15.11 5.73
N TYR A 212 16.86 -14.01 4.99
CA TYR A 212 16.55 -13.99 3.55
C TYR A 212 17.70 -13.50 2.66
N GLY A 213 18.93 -13.47 3.16
CA GLY A 213 20.09 -12.97 2.42
C GLY A 213 20.26 -13.57 1.02
N GLU A 214 20.02 -14.88 0.85
CA GLU A 214 20.17 -15.58 -0.43
C GLU A 214 19.18 -15.13 -1.50
N VAL A 215 17.95 -14.77 -1.12
CA VAL A 215 16.88 -14.39 -2.05
C VAL A 215 16.67 -12.88 -2.11
N PHE A 216 17.24 -12.11 -1.18
CA PHE A 216 16.96 -10.68 -1.00
C PHE A 216 17.09 -9.86 -2.28
N GLN A 217 18.16 -10.09 -3.06
CA GLN A 217 18.39 -9.33 -4.29
C GLN A 217 17.35 -9.58 -5.38
N LEU A 218 16.62 -10.69 -5.33
CA LEU A 218 15.52 -10.97 -6.27
C LEU A 218 14.32 -10.04 -6.02
N TYR A 219 14.11 -9.61 -4.77
CA TYR A 219 13.06 -8.66 -4.38
C TYR A 219 13.56 -7.21 -4.50
N TYR A 220 14.80 -6.98 -4.06
CA TYR A 220 15.32 -5.64 -3.86
C TYR A 220 15.78 -4.95 -5.16
N ARG A 221 15.86 -5.66 -6.29
CA ARG A 221 16.33 -5.08 -7.55
C ARG A 221 15.29 -4.09 -8.13
N CYS A 222 15.74 -2.88 -8.41
CA CYS A 222 15.02 -1.89 -9.22
C CYS A 222 15.98 -1.30 -10.26
N SER A 223 15.73 -1.58 -11.54
CA SER A 223 16.63 -1.21 -12.65
C SER A 223 16.20 0.03 -13.44
N GLY A 224 15.02 0.57 -13.15
CA GLY A 224 14.52 1.80 -13.78
C GLY A 224 15.12 3.07 -13.15
N PRO A 225 14.89 4.23 -13.78
CA PRO A 225 15.19 5.51 -13.15
C PRO A 225 14.47 5.65 -11.79
N VAL A 226 15.14 6.28 -10.83
CA VAL A 226 14.56 6.55 -9.51
C VAL A 226 13.92 7.93 -9.51
N TYR A 227 12.61 7.96 -9.25
CA TYR A 227 11.81 9.18 -9.19
C TYR A 227 11.55 9.60 -7.74
N ILE A 228 11.42 8.64 -6.83
CA ILE A 228 11.22 8.85 -5.39
C ILE A 228 12.03 7.79 -4.64
N TYR A 229 12.92 8.23 -3.75
CA TYR A 229 13.51 7.36 -2.74
C TYR A 229 12.61 7.28 -1.51
N HIS A 230 12.54 6.11 -0.90
CA HIS A 230 11.80 5.85 0.32
C HIS A 230 12.74 5.30 1.39
N GLY A 231 13.01 6.14 2.41
CA GLY A 231 13.88 5.84 3.55
C GLY A 231 13.24 4.94 4.61
N ASN A 232 12.41 3.99 4.18
CA ASN A 232 11.66 3.12 5.09
C ASN A 232 12.59 2.38 6.07
N CYS A 233 12.04 2.03 7.23
CA CYS A 233 12.75 1.46 8.37
C CYS A 233 13.94 2.32 8.87
N ASN A 234 13.81 3.65 8.73
CA ASN A 234 14.82 4.65 9.10
C ASN A 234 16.12 4.53 8.29
N SER A 235 16.02 4.07 7.04
CA SER A 235 17.17 3.95 6.15
C SER A 235 17.62 5.34 5.67
N PRO A 236 18.91 5.69 5.80
CA PRO A 236 19.43 6.95 5.26
C PRO A 236 19.17 7.04 3.76
N ILE A 237 18.61 8.16 3.31
CA ILE A 237 18.40 8.43 1.89
C ILE A 237 19.68 9.05 1.31
N PRO A 238 20.21 8.54 0.19
CA PRO A 238 21.39 9.12 -0.46
C PRO A 238 21.19 10.60 -0.82
N ASP A 239 22.25 11.40 -0.66
CA ASP A 239 22.24 12.81 -1.00
C ASP A 239 22.24 13.03 -2.51
N ASP A 240 23.05 12.28 -3.26
CA ASP A 240 22.97 11.97 -4.69
C ASP A 240 24.00 10.89 -5.06
#